data_AF-A0A0P9XNX0-F1
#
_entry.id   AF-A0A0P9XNX0-F1
#
_cell.length_a   1.000
_cell.length_b   1.000
_cell.length_c   1.000
_cell.angle_alpha   90.00
_cell.angle_beta   90.00
_cell.angle_gamma   90.00
#
_symmetry.space_group_name_H-M   'P 1'
#
loop_
_entity.id
_entity.type
_entity.pdbx_description
1 polymer ?
#
loop_
_entity_poly.entity_id
_entity_poly.type
_entity_poly.pdbx_seq_one_letter_code
_entity_poly.pdbx_strand_id
1 'polypeptide(L)'
;MEFHIIGRDDKFPSGKISTAYLKFDRWNDHSFVTMFHVLVYDEFGEAHDLQNVKIGFKGQDIATTTRSKLPDTFQNLPEGFFSLGTGVEYYQKIANSSSGDLRFSFLAAMNDIVANPEILEAIKDEPVLSVSLLRDVSLTSVKNQFARVLLGGAVRTNFSFVYTKQADNSTAGIELSFDVSVDSTPLTNVHALIGRNGIGKTTILNGIIKAIHDGHTGADAIHQVQFWGQQRAIIAPDFFSSVLLVSFSAFDPFDPPPEQPDPAKGTCFFYVGLKSKGEDAWHELKRRDVLKSDFIEGMRGCLRDAYKRDRWRQAVKTLQSDGNFAGLGFDRLLSLSGEEWMTAANEIFSNLSSGHSIVLLTITKLVERVEEKTLVLMDEPESHLHPPLLSALIRALSELLLDRNGVAIVATHSPVVLQEIPASCVWKIHRSHLVAAAQRPTVETFGENVGILTREVFGLEVASSGFHTLLAAEAAEGHSFDVILRKFGGRLGLEAQAILRALIAERDSKAQV
;
A
#
# COMPACT_ATOMS: atom_id res chain seq x y z
N MET A 1 -22.27 -32.00 7.95
CA MET A 1 -23.06 -30.89 8.52
C MET A 1 -24.19 -30.54 7.56
N GLU A 2 -25.27 -29.91 8.05
CA GLU A 2 -26.38 -29.44 7.21
C GLU A 2 -26.25 -27.92 6.97
N PHE A 3 -26.51 -27.48 5.74
CA PHE A 3 -26.50 -26.08 5.34
C PHE A 3 -27.92 -25.61 5.06
N HIS A 4 -28.27 -24.43 5.57
CA HIS A 4 -29.55 -23.78 5.28
C HIS A 4 -29.34 -22.40 4.69
N ILE A 5 -30.10 -22.08 3.64
CA ILE A 5 -30.15 -20.74 3.09
C ILE A 5 -31.29 -19.96 3.75
N ILE A 6 -30.96 -18.80 4.31
CA ILE A 6 -31.94 -17.91 4.95
C ILE A 6 -32.05 -16.57 4.21
N GLY A 7 -33.21 -15.94 4.35
CA GLY A 7 -33.52 -14.61 3.83
C GLY A 7 -32.66 -13.51 4.43
N ARG A 8 -32.50 -12.42 3.66
CA ARG A 8 -31.75 -11.23 4.07
C ARG A 8 -32.27 -10.57 5.36
N ASP A 9 -33.56 -10.67 5.62
CA ASP A 9 -34.18 -10.08 6.81
C ASP A 9 -34.36 -11.09 7.94
N ASP A 10 -34.01 -12.36 7.70
CA ASP A 10 -34.14 -13.42 8.69
C ASP A 10 -33.07 -13.30 9.77
N LYS A 11 -33.46 -13.61 11.01
CA LYS A 11 -32.51 -13.75 12.11
C LYS A 11 -31.85 -15.12 12.05
N PHE A 12 -30.57 -15.18 12.39
CA PHE A 12 -29.90 -16.47 12.56
C PHE A 12 -30.58 -17.28 13.67
N PRO A 13 -30.95 -18.55 13.40
CA PRO A 13 -31.43 -19.45 14.44
C PRO A 13 -30.37 -19.68 15.50
N SER A 14 -30.78 -19.89 16.76
CA SER A 14 -29.90 -20.17 17.90
C SER A 14 -29.99 -21.63 18.38
N GLY A 15 -29.01 -22.09 19.15
CA GLY A 15 -29.01 -23.41 19.79
C GLY A 15 -28.93 -24.57 18.81
N LYS A 16 -28.17 -24.38 17.72
CA LYS A 16 -27.92 -25.40 16.70
C LYS A 16 -26.56 -26.04 16.93
N ILE A 17 -26.38 -27.23 16.38
CA ILE A 17 -25.13 -28.00 16.44
C ILE A 17 -24.80 -28.47 15.03
N SER A 18 -23.53 -28.46 14.65
CA SER A 18 -23.03 -28.94 13.35
C SER A 18 -23.86 -28.47 12.15
N THR A 19 -24.25 -27.20 12.14
CA THR A 19 -25.17 -26.60 11.16
C THR A 19 -24.61 -25.27 10.67
N ALA A 20 -24.65 -25.02 9.35
CA ALA A 20 -24.26 -23.75 8.75
C ALA A 20 -25.46 -23.00 8.17
N TYR A 21 -25.48 -21.69 8.37
CA TYR A 21 -26.48 -20.79 7.79
C TYR A 21 -25.83 -19.85 6.79
N LEU A 22 -26.33 -19.87 5.56
CA LEU A 22 -25.93 -18.97 4.48
C LEU A 22 -27.03 -17.94 4.27
N LYS A 23 -26.78 -16.72 4.70
CA LYS A 23 -27.70 -15.60 4.53
C LYS A 23 -27.35 -14.88 3.25
N PHE A 24 -28.20 -14.99 2.23
CA PHE A 24 -27.91 -14.37 0.94
C PHE A 24 -28.07 -12.85 1.02
N ASP A 25 -27.15 -12.11 0.40
CA ASP A 25 -27.32 -10.69 0.15
C ASP A 25 -27.79 -10.46 -1.30
N ARG A 26 -28.44 -9.33 -1.57
CA ARG A 26 -28.76 -8.88 -2.95
C ARG A 26 -27.61 -8.09 -3.58
N TRP A 27 -26.42 -8.24 -3.02
CA TRP A 27 -25.25 -7.52 -3.48
C TRP A 27 -24.89 -7.93 -4.90
N ASN A 28 -24.65 -6.93 -5.74
CA ASN A 28 -24.42 -7.07 -7.16
C ASN A 28 -22.97 -6.64 -7.48
N ASP A 29 -22.12 -7.61 -7.78
CA ASP A 29 -20.75 -7.46 -8.28
C ASP A 29 -20.76 -7.42 -9.81
N HIS A 30 -20.92 -6.23 -10.40
CA HIS A 30 -20.94 -6.07 -11.87
C HIS A 30 -21.90 -7.06 -12.56
N SER A 31 -23.10 -7.14 -12.00
CA SER A 31 -24.24 -7.98 -12.35
C SER A 31 -24.20 -9.42 -11.81
N PHE A 32 -23.12 -9.85 -11.16
CA PHE A 32 -23.10 -11.13 -10.44
C PHE A 32 -23.62 -10.99 -9.00
N VAL A 33 -24.54 -11.86 -8.58
CA VAL A 33 -25.06 -11.91 -7.21
C VAL A 33 -24.63 -13.23 -6.56
N THR A 34 -23.50 -13.17 -5.85
CA THR A 34 -22.75 -14.34 -5.33
C THR A 34 -22.49 -14.27 -3.82
N MET A 35 -22.82 -13.16 -3.15
CA MET A 35 -22.44 -12.90 -1.76
C MET A 35 -23.39 -13.56 -0.75
N PHE A 36 -22.82 -14.25 0.24
CA PHE A 36 -23.53 -14.83 1.37
C PHE A 36 -22.78 -14.49 2.67
N HIS A 37 -23.52 -14.20 3.73
CA HIS A 37 -22.99 -14.12 5.08
C HIS A 37 -23.15 -15.46 5.78
N VAL A 38 -22.12 -15.92 6.48
CA VAL A 38 -22.00 -17.27 7.02
C VAL A 38 -21.93 -17.24 8.54
N LEU A 39 -22.89 -17.93 9.17
CA LEU A 39 -22.81 -18.31 10.58
C LEU A 39 -22.77 -19.83 10.68
N VAL A 40 -21.75 -20.36 11.37
CA VAL A 40 -21.57 -21.80 11.54
C VAL A 40 -21.65 -22.17 13.01
N TYR A 41 -22.42 -23.21 13.32
CA TYR A 41 -22.44 -23.83 14.64
C TYR A 41 -21.61 -25.11 14.62
N ASP A 42 -20.66 -25.23 15.54
CA ASP A 42 -19.84 -26.44 15.69
C ASP A 42 -20.59 -27.57 16.42
N GLU A 43 -19.93 -28.70 16.64
CA GLU A 43 -20.49 -29.85 17.35
C GLU A 43 -20.83 -29.59 18.83
N PHE A 44 -20.27 -28.53 19.43
CA PHE A 44 -20.56 -28.09 20.79
C PHE A 44 -21.66 -27.02 20.84
N GLY A 45 -22.10 -26.54 19.68
CA GLY A 45 -23.10 -25.48 19.53
C GLY A 45 -22.54 -24.07 19.72
N GLU A 46 -21.20 -23.92 19.67
CA GLU A 46 -20.57 -22.61 19.63
C GLU A 46 -20.79 -21.98 18.25
N ALA A 47 -21.15 -20.68 18.24
CA ALA A 47 -21.45 -19.95 17.03
C ALA A 47 -20.20 -19.22 16.52
N HIS A 48 -19.81 -19.54 15.29
CA HIS A 48 -18.68 -18.95 14.58
C HIS A 48 -19.20 -18.06 13.45
N ASP A 49 -19.17 -16.74 13.65
CA ASP A 49 -19.48 -15.75 12.61
C ASP A 49 -18.28 -15.60 11.68
N LEU A 50 -18.33 -16.30 10.55
CA LEU A 50 -17.26 -16.30 9.55
C LEU A 50 -17.35 -15.09 8.62
N GLN A 51 -18.42 -14.29 8.70
CA GLN A 51 -18.74 -13.19 7.80
C GLN A 51 -18.98 -13.65 6.36
N ASN A 52 -18.40 -12.97 5.38
CA ASN A 52 -18.83 -13.06 4.00
C ASN A 52 -18.05 -14.12 3.20
N VAL A 53 -18.78 -14.87 2.38
CA VAL A 53 -18.28 -15.80 1.38
C VAL A 53 -18.94 -15.50 0.04
N LYS A 54 -18.19 -15.64 -1.04
CA LYS A 54 -18.74 -15.58 -2.41
C LYS A 54 -18.87 -16.99 -2.94
N ILE A 55 -20.04 -17.29 -3.52
CA ILE A 55 -20.36 -18.59 -4.10
C ILE A 55 -20.75 -18.37 -5.57
N GLY A 56 -20.01 -19.00 -6.47
CA GLY A 56 -20.25 -18.99 -7.91
C GLY A 56 -20.54 -20.39 -8.45
N PHE A 57 -20.96 -20.48 -9.70
CA PHE A 57 -21.09 -21.75 -10.41
C PHE A 57 -20.57 -21.66 -11.84
N LYS A 58 -20.20 -22.82 -12.40
CA LYS A 58 -19.67 -22.92 -13.77
C LYS A 58 -20.69 -22.47 -14.82
N GLY A 59 -20.28 -21.62 -15.76
CA GLY A 59 -21.15 -21.06 -16.79
C GLY A 59 -22.18 -20.06 -16.24
N GLN A 60 -21.89 -19.43 -15.09
CA GLN A 60 -22.76 -18.41 -14.53
C GLN A 60 -22.77 -17.16 -15.41
N ASP A 61 -23.97 -16.78 -15.86
CA ASP A 61 -24.23 -15.50 -16.51
C ASP A 61 -24.63 -14.43 -15.48
N ILE A 62 -24.75 -13.19 -15.95
CA ILE A 62 -25.14 -12.04 -15.13
C ILE A 62 -26.65 -11.96 -14.84
N ALA A 63 -27.48 -12.76 -15.52
CA ALA A 63 -28.92 -12.77 -15.31
C ALA A 63 -29.33 -13.75 -14.19
N THR A 64 -28.50 -14.77 -13.95
CA THR A 64 -28.79 -15.88 -13.05
C THR A 64 -28.04 -15.75 -11.74
N THR A 65 -28.76 -15.45 -10.67
CA THR A 65 -28.18 -15.35 -9.32
C THR A 65 -27.75 -16.72 -8.78
N THR A 66 -26.70 -16.78 -7.96
CA THR A 66 -26.29 -18.03 -7.30
C THR A 66 -27.43 -18.61 -6.48
N ARG A 67 -28.15 -17.75 -5.73
CA ARG A 67 -29.30 -18.15 -4.91
C ARG A 67 -30.38 -18.88 -5.71
N SER A 68 -30.67 -18.47 -6.94
CA SER A 68 -31.73 -19.09 -7.76
C SER A 68 -31.45 -20.53 -8.18
N LYS A 69 -30.18 -20.97 -8.16
CA LYS A 69 -29.79 -22.35 -8.48
C LYS A 69 -29.45 -23.20 -7.26
N LEU A 70 -29.43 -22.63 -6.06
CA LEU A 70 -29.16 -23.36 -4.82
C LEU A 70 -30.47 -23.82 -4.16
N PRO A 71 -30.54 -25.06 -3.64
CA PRO A 71 -31.65 -25.51 -2.81
C PRO A 71 -31.65 -24.80 -1.45
N ASP A 72 -32.80 -24.76 -0.79
CA ASP A 72 -32.95 -24.12 0.54
C ASP A 72 -32.12 -24.82 1.63
N THR A 73 -31.90 -26.13 1.47
CA THR A 73 -31.08 -26.95 2.36
C THR A 73 -30.21 -27.90 1.55
N PHE A 74 -28.97 -28.11 1.97
CA PHE A 74 -28.05 -29.07 1.35
C PHE A 74 -26.99 -29.58 2.34
N GLN A 75 -26.30 -30.67 1.99
CA GLN A 75 -25.13 -31.16 2.74
C GLN A 75 -23.81 -30.75 2.10
N ASN A 76 -23.78 -30.68 0.76
CA ASN A 76 -22.65 -30.19 -0.03
C ASN A 76 -23.20 -29.26 -1.10
N LEU A 77 -22.41 -28.26 -1.50
CA LEU A 77 -22.75 -27.44 -2.66
C LEU A 77 -22.94 -28.34 -3.89
N PRO A 78 -23.93 -28.04 -4.74
CA PRO A 78 -24.18 -28.84 -5.93
C PRO A 78 -22.97 -28.89 -6.86
N GLU A 79 -22.93 -29.90 -7.74
CA GLU A 79 -21.88 -30.03 -8.74
C GLU A 79 -21.74 -28.75 -9.59
N GLY A 80 -20.50 -28.33 -9.81
CA GLY A 80 -20.17 -27.11 -10.56
C GLY A 80 -20.21 -25.81 -9.75
N PHE A 81 -20.59 -25.83 -8.46
CA PHE A 81 -20.47 -24.70 -7.56
C PHE A 81 -19.13 -24.68 -6.84
N PHE A 82 -18.63 -23.48 -6.55
CA PHE A 82 -17.37 -23.24 -5.84
C PHE A 82 -17.49 -21.98 -4.98
N SER A 83 -16.68 -21.90 -3.92
CA SER A 83 -16.71 -20.75 -3.00
C SER A 83 -15.34 -20.19 -2.67
N LEU A 84 -15.32 -18.94 -2.22
CA LEU A 84 -14.14 -18.21 -1.77
C LEU A 84 -14.53 -17.23 -0.65
N GLY A 85 -13.82 -17.27 0.47
CA GLY A 85 -13.92 -16.27 1.53
C GLY A 85 -13.45 -14.89 1.05
N THR A 86 -14.08 -13.82 1.52
CA THR A 86 -13.78 -12.45 1.03
C THR A 86 -12.47 -11.84 1.54
N GLY A 87 -11.76 -12.54 2.44
CA GLY A 87 -10.53 -12.05 3.06
C GLY A 87 -9.81 -13.14 3.87
N VAL A 88 -8.60 -12.84 4.33
CA VAL A 88 -7.79 -13.78 5.14
C VAL A 88 -8.44 -14.05 6.49
N GLU A 89 -9.21 -13.11 6.99
CA GLU A 89 -9.87 -13.15 8.28
C GLU A 89 -10.96 -14.25 8.33
N TYR A 90 -11.59 -14.55 7.19
CA TYR A 90 -12.50 -15.70 7.03
C TYR A 90 -11.75 -17.01 7.33
N TYR A 91 -10.62 -17.22 6.68
CA TYR A 91 -9.79 -18.41 6.86
C TYR A 91 -9.13 -18.47 8.23
N GLN A 92 -8.77 -17.32 8.81
CA GLN A 92 -8.23 -17.24 10.15
C GLN A 92 -9.25 -17.69 11.21
N LYS A 93 -10.50 -17.25 11.09
CA LYS A 93 -11.58 -17.68 11.99
C LYS A 93 -11.83 -19.19 11.90
N ILE A 94 -11.85 -19.73 10.67
CA ILE A 94 -11.99 -21.18 10.47
C ILE A 94 -10.79 -21.94 11.05
N ALA A 95 -9.56 -21.46 10.83
CA ALA A 95 -8.36 -22.09 11.36
C ALA A 95 -8.30 -22.07 12.90
N ASN A 96 -8.84 -21.03 13.52
CA ASN A 96 -8.90 -20.87 14.97
C ASN A 96 -10.10 -21.58 15.62
N SER A 97 -11.03 -22.13 14.84
CA SER A 97 -12.14 -22.91 15.40
C SER A 97 -11.59 -24.16 16.09
N SER A 98 -12.13 -24.46 17.27
CA SER A 98 -11.65 -25.51 18.17
C SER A 98 -11.89 -26.94 17.63
N SER A 99 -12.69 -27.09 16.58
CA SER A 99 -13.00 -28.37 15.96
C SER A 99 -12.37 -28.56 14.59
N GLY A 100 -11.33 -29.40 14.55
CA GLY A 100 -10.69 -29.82 13.29
C GLY A 100 -11.71 -30.44 12.30
N ASP A 101 -12.70 -31.16 12.81
CA ASP A 101 -13.77 -31.77 12.00
C ASP A 101 -14.65 -30.72 11.32
N LEU A 102 -14.92 -29.58 11.96
CA LEU A 102 -15.70 -28.51 11.35
C LEU A 102 -14.95 -27.88 10.18
N ARG A 103 -13.67 -27.54 10.36
CA ARG A 103 -12.83 -26.92 9.32
C ARG A 103 -12.86 -27.74 8.03
N PHE A 104 -12.59 -29.04 8.11
CA PHE A 104 -12.54 -29.88 6.91
C PHE A 104 -13.92 -30.15 6.33
N SER A 105 -14.90 -30.48 7.18
CA SER A 105 -16.25 -30.80 6.69
C SER A 105 -16.96 -29.59 6.06
N PHE A 106 -16.79 -28.40 6.63
CA PHE A 106 -17.38 -27.17 6.11
C PHE A 106 -16.76 -26.75 4.78
N LEU A 107 -15.43 -26.66 4.69
CA LEU A 107 -14.75 -26.20 3.47
C LEU A 107 -14.89 -27.20 2.31
N ALA A 108 -14.88 -28.51 2.61
CA ALA A 108 -15.16 -29.53 1.61
C ALA A 108 -16.59 -29.43 1.10
N ALA A 109 -17.57 -29.31 1.99
CA ALA A 109 -18.97 -29.14 1.59
C ALA A 109 -19.24 -27.85 0.82
N MET A 110 -18.45 -26.80 1.07
CA MET A 110 -18.53 -25.51 0.37
C MET A 110 -17.73 -25.47 -0.94
N ASN A 111 -17.10 -26.56 -1.38
CA ASN A 111 -16.20 -26.59 -2.54
C ASN A 111 -15.25 -25.36 -2.55
N ASP A 112 -14.66 -25.07 -1.39
CA ASP A 112 -13.84 -23.87 -1.20
C ASP A 112 -12.52 -24.00 -1.97
N ILE A 113 -12.18 -22.96 -2.75
CA ILE A 113 -11.04 -23.00 -3.67
C ILE A 113 -9.67 -22.91 -2.98
N VAL A 114 -9.62 -22.44 -1.73
CA VAL A 114 -8.38 -22.42 -0.93
C VAL A 114 -8.13 -23.81 -0.36
N ALA A 115 -9.18 -24.48 0.12
CA ALA A 115 -9.09 -25.85 0.62
C ALA A 115 -8.87 -26.88 -0.51
N ASN A 116 -9.43 -26.62 -1.69
CA ASN A 116 -9.39 -27.51 -2.85
C ASN A 116 -8.78 -26.79 -4.07
N PRO A 117 -7.45 -26.57 -4.09
CA PRO A 117 -6.80 -25.79 -5.14
C PRO A 117 -6.95 -26.38 -6.54
N GLU A 118 -7.22 -27.68 -6.67
CA GLU A 118 -7.45 -28.35 -7.96
C GLU A 118 -8.69 -27.81 -8.70
N ILE A 119 -9.66 -27.22 -7.98
CA ILE A 119 -10.86 -26.61 -8.58
C ILE A 119 -10.46 -25.45 -9.51
N LEU A 120 -9.43 -24.67 -9.13
CA LEU A 120 -9.03 -23.45 -9.84
C LEU A 120 -8.76 -23.70 -11.33
N GLU A 121 -8.12 -24.83 -11.69
CA GLU A 121 -7.82 -25.13 -13.10
C GLU A 121 -9.09 -25.35 -13.94
N ALA A 122 -10.17 -25.83 -13.33
CA ALA A 122 -11.43 -26.08 -14.01
C ALA A 122 -12.30 -24.83 -14.19
N ILE A 123 -12.00 -23.75 -13.44
CA ILE A 123 -12.82 -22.53 -13.38
C ILE A 123 -12.05 -21.24 -13.70
N LYS A 124 -10.75 -21.30 -14.01
CA LYS A 124 -9.89 -20.12 -14.22
C LYS A 124 -10.40 -19.14 -15.30
N ASP A 125 -11.10 -19.66 -16.29
CA ASP A 125 -11.65 -18.87 -17.41
C ASP A 125 -13.11 -18.41 -17.16
N GLU A 126 -13.70 -18.74 -16.01
CA GLU A 126 -15.07 -18.35 -15.66
C GLU A 126 -15.14 -16.86 -15.30
N PRO A 127 -15.98 -16.05 -15.96
CA PRO A 127 -16.11 -14.62 -15.65
C PRO A 127 -16.54 -14.35 -14.20
N VAL A 128 -17.35 -15.22 -13.61
CA VAL A 128 -17.78 -15.06 -12.21
C VAL A 128 -16.61 -15.16 -11.23
N LEU A 129 -15.56 -15.93 -11.55
CA LEU A 129 -14.37 -16.04 -10.73
C LEU A 129 -13.61 -14.70 -10.72
N SER A 130 -13.27 -14.17 -11.89
CA SER A 130 -12.47 -12.94 -12.01
C SER A 130 -13.24 -11.68 -11.62
N VAL A 131 -14.52 -11.56 -12.01
CA VAL A 131 -15.33 -10.35 -11.82
C VAL A 131 -15.93 -10.27 -10.42
N SER A 132 -16.29 -11.41 -9.81
CA SER A 132 -16.97 -11.44 -8.52
C SER A 132 -16.11 -12.03 -7.42
N LEU A 133 -15.74 -13.31 -7.48
CA LEU A 133 -15.05 -13.98 -6.36
C LEU A 133 -13.71 -13.30 -6.03
N LEU A 134 -12.90 -13.02 -7.05
CA LEU A 134 -11.59 -12.37 -6.93
C LEU A 134 -11.66 -10.84 -6.90
N ARG A 135 -12.84 -10.23 -6.86
CA ARG A 135 -12.98 -8.75 -6.94
C ARG A 135 -12.10 -7.99 -5.94
N ASP A 136 -12.00 -8.52 -4.74
CA ASP A 136 -11.32 -7.90 -3.59
C ASP A 136 -10.10 -8.70 -3.11
N VAL A 137 -9.74 -9.77 -3.82
CA VAL A 137 -8.67 -10.70 -3.46
C VAL A 137 -7.95 -11.25 -4.69
N SER A 138 -6.62 -11.28 -4.63
CA SER A 138 -5.74 -11.83 -5.67
C SER A 138 -5.60 -13.35 -5.61
N LEU A 139 -5.36 -13.98 -6.77
CA LEU A 139 -4.99 -15.40 -6.82
C LEU A 139 -3.74 -15.71 -6.01
N THR A 140 -2.79 -14.77 -5.92
CA THR A 140 -1.62 -14.88 -5.04
C THR A 140 -2.02 -15.05 -3.59
N SER A 141 -2.96 -14.23 -3.10
CA SER A 141 -3.45 -14.31 -1.71
C SER A 141 -4.18 -15.63 -1.46
N VAL A 142 -5.01 -16.07 -2.42
CA VAL A 142 -5.74 -17.36 -2.37
C VAL A 142 -4.77 -18.53 -2.27
N LYS A 143 -3.77 -18.60 -3.16
CA LYS A 143 -2.81 -19.71 -3.24
C LYS A 143 -1.80 -19.72 -2.08
N ASN A 144 -1.45 -18.56 -1.55
CA ASN A 144 -0.40 -18.43 -0.54
C ASN A 144 -0.96 -18.13 0.84
N GLN A 145 -1.37 -16.89 1.13
CA GLN A 145 -1.75 -16.50 2.48
C GLN A 145 -2.99 -17.22 2.99
N PHE A 146 -4.05 -17.33 2.20
CA PHE A 146 -5.29 -17.96 2.66
C PHE A 146 -5.02 -19.44 2.98
N ALA A 147 -4.32 -20.14 2.09
CA ALA A 147 -3.90 -21.52 2.31
C ALA A 147 -3.00 -21.65 3.55
N ARG A 148 -1.99 -20.79 3.69
CA ARG A 148 -1.06 -20.78 4.84
C ARG A 148 -1.81 -20.56 6.17
N VAL A 149 -2.68 -19.56 6.21
CA VAL A 149 -3.47 -19.21 7.41
C VAL A 149 -4.47 -20.30 7.73
N LEU A 150 -5.15 -20.86 6.72
CA LEU A 150 -6.05 -22.00 6.90
C LEU A 150 -5.35 -23.20 7.56
N LEU A 151 -4.08 -23.43 7.23
CA LEU A 151 -3.24 -24.47 7.83
C LEU A 151 -2.66 -24.10 9.21
N GLY A 152 -3.03 -22.96 9.78
CA GLY A 152 -2.55 -22.49 11.09
C GLY A 152 -1.23 -21.70 11.05
N GLY A 153 -0.78 -21.31 9.85
CA GLY A 153 0.39 -20.45 9.67
C GLY A 153 0.12 -18.98 9.97
N ALA A 154 1.19 -18.17 10.00
CA ALA A 154 1.09 -16.75 10.30
C ALA A 154 0.39 -15.95 9.19
N VAL A 155 -0.43 -14.97 9.58
CA VAL A 155 -1.08 -14.02 8.65
C VAL A 155 -0.05 -13.14 7.95
N ARG A 156 0.94 -12.65 8.71
CA ARG A 156 2.01 -11.76 8.26
C ARG A 156 3.33 -12.54 8.24
N THR A 157 4.16 -12.32 7.23
CA THR A 157 5.45 -13.02 7.08
C THR A 157 6.54 -12.07 6.63
N ASN A 158 7.76 -12.26 7.12
CA ASN A 158 8.90 -11.50 6.62
C ASN A 158 9.04 -11.75 5.11
N PHE A 159 9.35 -10.70 4.36
CA PHE A 159 9.67 -10.85 2.95
C PHE A 159 10.71 -9.83 2.52
N SER A 160 11.52 -10.23 1.54
CA SER A 160 12.56 -9.40 0.97
C SER A 160 12.64 -9.61 -0.54
N PHE A 161 13.10 -8.58 -1.24
CA PHE A 161 13.40 -8.63 -2.66
C PHE A 161 14.52 -7.66 -2.99
N VAL A 162 15.18 -7.92 -4.11
CA VAL A 162 16.28 -7.11 -4.63
C VAL A 162 15.93 -6.65 -6.02
N TYR A 163 15.86 -5.34 -6.24
CA TYR A 163 15.79 -4.77 -7.58
C TYR A 163 17.21 -4.58 -8.13
N THR A 164 17.45 -5.08 -9.33
CA THR A 164 18.71 -4.92 -10.05
C THR A 164 18.47 -4.24 -11.38
N LYS A 165 19.12 -3.10 -11.58
CA LYS A 165 19.24 -2.42 -12.87
C LYS A 165 20.59 -2.78 -13.46
N GLN A 166 20.60 -3.34 -14.66
CA GLN A 166 21.85 -3.62 -15.36
C GLN A 166 22.54 -2.33 -15.78
N ALA A 167 23.88 -2.37 -15.82
CA ALA A 167 24.65 -1.26 -16.36
C ALA A 167 24.38 -1.13 -17.87
N ASP A 168 24.28 0.10 -18.35
CA ASP A 168 24.21 0.42 -19.78
C ASP A 168 25.25 1.48 -20.15
N ASN A 169 25.25 1.91 -21.43
CA ASN A 169 26.19 2.92 -21.91
C ASN A 169 26.05 4.30 -21.22
N SER A 170 24.98 4.50 -20.44
CA SER A 170 24.59 5.77 -19.83
C SER A 170 24.54 5.74 -18.28
N THR A 171 24.55 4.56 -17.67
CA THR A 171 24.38 4.35 -16.23
C THR A 171 25.17 3.13 -15.73
N ALA A 172 25.88 3.31 -14.62
CA ALA A 172 26.35 2.19 -13.81
C ALA A 172 25.13 1.46 -13.23
N GLY A 173 25.18 0.12 -13.24
CA GLY A 173 24.10 -0.71 -12.68
C GLY A 173 23.86 -0.37 -11.20
N ILE A 174 22.61 -0.54 -10.75
CA ILE A 174 22.21 -0.26 -9.38
C ILE A 174 21.52 -1.49 -8.78
N GLU A 175 21.84 -1.80 -7.54
CA GLU A 175 21.21 -2.87 -6.77
C GLU A 175 20.62 -2.31 -5.49
N LEU A 176 19.34 -2.58 -5.26
CA LEU A 176 18.60 -2.10 -4.10
C LEU A 176 17.90 -3.26 -3.42
N SER A 177 18.25 -3.53 -2.16
CA SER A 177 17.53 -4.49 -1.32
C SER A 177 16.40 -3.81 -0.55
N PHE A 178 15.29 -4.52 -0.44
CA PHE A 178 14.12 -4.13 0.33
C PHE A 178 13.75 -5.29 1.25
N ASP A 179 13.84 -5.04 2.55
CA ASP A 179 13.66 -6.03 3.59
C ASP A 179 12.53 -5.56 4.51
N VAL A 180 11.50 -6.40 4.68
CA VAL A 180 10.35 -6.13 5.55
C VAL A 180 10.29 -7.19 6.65
N SER A 181 10.37 -6.72 7.89
CA SER A 181 10.28 -7.54 9.09
C SER A 181 8.98 -7.26 9.84
N VAL A 182 8.21 -8.31 10.12
CA VAL A 182 6.88 -8.24 10.72
C VAL A 182 6.92 -7.73 12.16
N ASP A 183 7.99 -8.04 12.88
CA ASP A 183 8.13 -7.77 14.32
C ASP A 183 9.11 -6.63 14.63
N SER A 184 9.46 -5.81 13.64
CA SER A 184 10.40 -4.70 13.84
C SER A 184 9.74 -3.49 14.50
N THR A 185 10.50 -2.78 15.35
CA THR A 185 10.12 -1.46 15.86
C THR A 185 11.37 -0.57 15.84
N PRO A 186 11.45 0.48 15.00
CA PRO A 186 10.41 0.97 14.08
C PRO A 186 10.07 -0.01 12.94
N LEU A 187 8.96 0.24 12.24
CA LEU A 187 8.49 -0.59 11.13
C LEU A 187 9.42 -0.46 9.91
N THR A 188 9.55 -1.54 9.14
CA THR A 188 10.49 -1.66 8.01
C THR A 188 9.78 -1.80 6.65
N ASN A 189 8.50 -1.48 6.59
CA ASN A 189 7.65 -1.66 5.41
C ASN A 189 7.54 -0.42 4.50
N VAL A 190 8.12 0.72 4.88
CA VAL A 190 8.24 1.90 4.02
C VAL A 190 9.72 2.16 3.78
N HIS A 191 10.13 2.13 2.51
CA HIS A 191 11.48 2.40 2.08
C HIS A 191 11.53 3.73 1.32
N ALA A 192 12.61 4.48 1.47
CA ALA A 192 12.79 5.74 0.74
C ALA A 192 13.98 5.67 -0.20
N LEU A 193 13.78 6.12 -1.45
CA LEU A 193 14.84 6.51 -2.36
C LEU A 193 14.97 8.02 -2.24
N ILE A 194 16.06 8.50 -1.65
CA ILE A 194 16.28 9.93 -1.43
C ILE A 194 17.50 10.45 -2.17
N GLY A 195 17.40 11.65 -2.70
CA GLY A 195 18.49 12.34 -3.38
C GLY A 195 17.99 13.56 -4.11
N ARG A 196 18.90 14.24 -4.82
CA ARG A 196 18.63 15.46 -5.58
C ARG A 196 17.57 15.26 -6.66
N ASN A 197 16.94 16.35 -7.08
CA ASN A 197 16.02 16.31 -8.23
C ASN A 197 16.80 15.99 -9.50
N GLY A 198 16.21 15.18 -10.38
CA GLY A 198 16.87 14.73 -11.62
C GLY A 198 17.95 13.66 -11.45
N ILE A 199 18.18 13.13 -10.24
CA ILE A 199 19.23 12.11 -10.01
C ILE A 199 18.85 10.71 -10.53
N GLY A 200 17.58 10.48 -10.87
CA GLY A 200 17.08 9.21 -11.43
C GLY A 200 16.16 8.41 -10.52
N LYS A 201 15.63 8.97 -9.42
CA LYS A 201 14.70 8.27 -8.50
C LYS A 201 13.45 7.75 -9.22
N THR A 202 12.76 8.63 -9.95
CA THR A 202 11.60 8.28 -10.80
C THR A 202 11.97 7.24 -11.87
N THR A 203 13.21 7.28 -12.40
CA THR A 203 13.70 6.27 -13.35
C THR A 203 13.86 4.89 -12.71
N ILE A 204 14.28 4.83 -11.45
CA ILE A 204 14.35 3.58 -10.68
C ILE A 204 12.94 3.04 -10.43
N LEU A 205 11.99 3.89 -10.01
CA LEU A 205 10.59 3.48 -9.84
C LEU A 205 10.00 2.93 -11.15
N ASN A 206 10.22 3.61 -12.27
CA ASN A 206 9.81 3.15 -13.60
C ASN A 206 10.47 1.83 -14.00
N GLY A 207 11.74 1.61 -13.63
CA GLY A 207 12.44 0.35 -13.87
C GLY A 207 11.84 -0.81 -13.08
N ILE A 208 11.47 -0.59 -11.81
CA ILE A 208 10.75 -1.58 -10.98
C ILE A 208 9.41 -1.94 -11.64
N ILE A 209 8.65 -0.94 -12.09
CA ILE A 209 7.35 -1.15 -12.74
C ILE A 209 7.50 -1.98 -14.01
N LYS A 210 8.43 -1.60 -14.89
CA LYS A 210 8.69 -2.33 -16.15
C LYS A 210 9.16 -3.75 -15.90
N ALA A 211 10.02 -3.96 -14.91
CA ALA A 211 10.48 -5.30 -14.54
C ALA A 211 9.31 -6.22 -14.17
N ILE A 212 8.34 -5.72 -13.39
CA ILE A 212 7.15 -6.49 -13.00
C ILE A 212 6.20 -6.65 -14.19
N HIS A 213 5.87 -5.56 -14.89
CA HIS A 213 4.90 -5.54 -15.98
C HIS A 213 5.33 -6.40 -17.17
N ASP A 214 6.61 -6.34 -17.54
CA ASP A 214 7.16 -7.07 -18.70
C ASP A 214 7.65 -8.48 -18.33
N GLY A 215 7.36 -8.95 -17.11
CA GLY A 215 7.73 -10.29 -16.65
C GLY A 215 9.25 -10.53 -16.61
N HIS A 216 10.03 -9.49 -16.30
CA HIS A 216 11.49 -9.53 -16.20
C HIS A 216 12.21 -9.90 -17.51
N THR A 217 11.60 -9.63 -18.66
CA THR A 217 12.20 -9.84 -19.99
C THR A 217 13.17 -8.74 -20.41
N GLY A 218 13.15 -7.61 -19.70
CA GLY A 218 14.04 -6.48 -19.92
C GLY A 218 15.41 -6.61 -19.22
N ALA A 219 16.18 -5.53 -19.25
CA ALA A 219 17.48 -5.45 -18.58
C ALA A 219 17.36 -5.37 -17.04
N ASP A 220 16.23 -4.87 -16.54
CA ASP A 220 15.99 -4.70 -15.12
C ASP A 220 15.21 -5.90 -14.58
N ALA A 221 15.57 -6.37 -13.39
CA ALA A 221 14.93 -7.54 -12.78
C ALA A 221 14.71 -7.37 -11.27
N ILE A 222 13.70 -8.07 -10.75
CA ILE A 222 13.46 -8.22 -9.32
C ILE A 222 13.74 -9.67 -8.95
N HIS A 223 14.51 -9.83 -7.89
CA HIS A 223 14.94 -11.11 -7.40
C HIS A 223 14.44 -11.36 -5.98
N GLN A 224 14.06 -12.61 -5.71
CA GLN A 224 13.87 -13.09 -4.35
C GLN A 224 15.18 -13.71 -3.85
N VAL A 225 15.55 -13.38 -2.61
CA VAL A 225 16.69 -14.02 -1.93
C VAL A 225 16.20 -15.36 -1.38
N GLN A 226 16.76 -16.47 -1.86
CA GLN A 226 16.41 -17.79 -1.34
C GLN A 226 17.13 -18.07 -0.02
N PHE A 227 16.42 -18.67 0.93
CA PHE A 227 16.87 -18.85 2.30
C PHE A 227 18.04 -19.85 2.43
N TRP A 228 18.26 -20.73 1.42
CA TRP A 228 19.17 -21.89 1.50
C TRP A 228 20.36 -21.83 0.52
N GLY A 229 20.62 -20.67 -0.07
CA GLY A 229 21.82 -20.42 -0.86
C GLY A 229 21.83 -18.96 -1.29
N GLN A 230 23.00 -18.35 -1.45
CA GLN A 230 23.10 -16.98 -2.00
C GLN A 230 22.63 -16.86 -3.47
N GLN A 231 21.85 -17.83 -3.96
CA GLN A 231 21.22 -17.78 -5.26
C GLN A 231 19.99 -16.89 -5.23
N ARG A 232 19.96 -15.99 -6.20
CA ARG A 232 18.86 -15.07 -6.46
C ARG A 232 18.04 -15.64 -7.61
N ALA A 233 16.77 -15.90 -7.36
CA ALA A 233 15.84 -16.28 -8.40
C ALA A 233 15.02 -15.05 -8.81
N ILE A 234 14.71 -14.92 -10.10
CA ILE A 234 13.73 -13.93 -10.56
C ILE A 234 12.40 -14.22 -9.85
N ILE A 235 11.72 -13.17 -9.39
CA ILE A 235 10.43 -13.34 -8.73
C ILE A 235 9.40 -13.95 -9.69
N ALA A 236 8.50 -14.78 -9.18
CA ALA A 236 7.40 -15.30 -9.97
C ALA A 236 6.45 -14.16 -10.42
N PRO A 237 5.73 -14.29 -11.54
CA PRO A 237 4.79 -13.26 -12.01
C PRO A 237 3.67 -12.90 -11.03
N ASP A 238 3.40 -13.78 -10.07
CA ASP A 238 2.40 -13.65 -9.01
C ASP A 238 3.03 -13.32 -7.65
N PHE A 239 4.30 -12.92 -7.60
CA PHE A 239 4.99 -12.58 -6.35
C PHE A 239 4.33 -11.38 -5.63
N PHE A 240 4.05 -10.30 -6.37
CA PHE A 240 3.24 -9.18 -5.89
C PHE A 240 1.78 -9.44 -6.27
N SER A 241 0.85 -9.19 -5.37
CA SER A 241 -0.58 -9.24 -5.71
C SER A 241 -0.97 -8.04 -6.57
N SER A 242 -0.43 -6.88 -6.22
CA SER A 242 -0.71 -5.63 -6.89
C SER A 242 0.44 -4.64 -6.76
N VAL A 243 0.56 -3.77 -7.77
CA VAL A 243 1.41 -2.59 -7.76
C VAL A 243 0.50 -1.36 -7.78
N LEU A 244 0.57 -0.53 -6.75
CA LEU A 244 -0.13 0.74 -6.64
C LEU A 244 0.83 1.89 -6.89
N LEU A 245 0.57 2.64 -7.95
CA LEU A 245 1.38 3.77 -8.37
C LEU A 245 0.72 5.05 -7.88
N VAL A 246 1.41 5.81 -7.04
CA VAL A 246 0.91 7.06 -6.47
C VAL A 246 1.78 8.22 -6.92
N SER A 247 1.16 9.21 -7.59
CA SER A 247 1.84 10.45 -8.00
C SER A 247 1.07 11.66 -7.47
N PHE A 248 1.81 12.53 -6.78
CA PHE A 248 1.29 13.77 -6.20
C PHE A 248 1.52 14.99 -7.10
N SER A 249 2.30 14.85 -8.18
CA SER A 249 2.66 15.95 -9.07
C SER A 249 2.12 15.76 -10.48
N ALA A 250 1.56 16.85 -11.01
CA ALA A 250 1.09 16.94 -12.39
C ALA A 250 2.24 16.96 -13.42
N PHE A 251 3.46 17.23 -12.96
CA PHE A 251 4.64 17.47 -13.80
C PHE A 251 5.60 16.29 -13.85
N ASP A 252 5.31 15.22 -13.12
CA ASP A 252 6.18 14.05 -13.07
C ASP A 252 6.28 13.44 -14.48
N PRO A 253 7.46 13.07 -14.98
CA PRO A 253 7.59 12.33 -16.24
C PRO A 253 7.18 10.86 -16.10
N PHE A 254 6.52 10.53 -14.98
CA PHE A 254 6.07 9.20 -14.61
C PHE A 254 4.78 8.85 -15.37
N ASP A 255 4.91 7.98 -16.36
CA ASP A 255 3.79 7.46 -17.14
C ASP A 255 3.48 6.04 -16.66
N PRO A 256 2.39 5.84 -15.90
CA PRO A 256 2.05 4.53 -15.39
C PRO A 256 1.67 3.58 -16.54
N PRO A 257 1.93 2.27 -16.42
CA PRO A 257 1.43 1.29 -17.38
C PRO A 257 -0.10 1.31 -17.40
N PRO A 258 -0.73 0.75 -18.44
CA PRO A 258 -2.19 0.55 -18.46
C PRO A 258 -2.65 -0.16 -17.18
N GLU A 259 -3.74 0.31 -16.58
CA GLU A 259 -4.31 -0.39 -15.44
C GLU A 259 -4.73 -1.81 -15.82
N GLN A 260 -4.43 -2.74 -14.93
CA GLN A 260 -4.76 -4.15 -15.07
C GLN A 260 -5.45 -4.56 -13.76
N PRO A 261 -6.80 -4.45 -13.69
CA PRO A 261 -7.53 -4.65 -12.45
C PRO A 261 -7.98 -6.10 -12.24
N ASP A 262 -7.71 -7.01 -13.18
CA ASP A 262 -8.21 -8.38 -13.20
C ASP A 262 -7.21 -9.35 -12.54
N PRO A 263 -7.45 -9.81 -11.31
CA PRO A 263 -6.48 -10.59 -10.55
C PRO A 263 -6.28 -12.01 -11.10
N ALA A 264 -7.11 -12.45 -12.07
CA ALA A 264 -6.91 -13.72 -12.75
C ALA A 264 -5.74 -13.68 -13.75
N LYS A 265 -5.26 -12.48 -14.13
CA LYS A 265 -4.18 -12.29 -15.11
C LYS A 265 -2.79 -12.05 -14.50
N GLY A 266 -2.66 -12.17 -13.17
CA GLY A 266 -1.38 -12.00 -12.46
C GLY A 266 -1.37 -10.76 -11.58
N THR A 267 -0.20 -10.09 -11.50
CA THR A 267 -0.03 -8.87 -10.71
C THR A 267 -0.93 -7.75 -11.23
N CYS A 268 -1.82 -7.23 -10.38
CA CYS A 268 -2.68 -6.10 -10.74
C CYS A 268 -1.90 -4.78 -10.77
N PHE A 269 -2.29 -3.86 -11.64
CA PHE A 269 -1.71 -2.50 -11.72
C PHE A 269 -2.79 -1.45 -11.54
N PHE A 270 -2.57 -0.52 -10.61
CA PHE A 270 -3.49 0.58 -10.32
C PHE A 270 -2.74 1.90 -10.21
N TYR A 271 -3.38 2.98 -10.65
CA TYR A 271 -2.85 4.33 -10.58
C TYR A 271 -3.72 5.25 -9.73
N VAL A 272 -3.08 5.98 -8.82
CA VAL A 272 -3.71 6.98 -7.97
C VAL A 272 -2.94 8.28 -8.11
N GLY A 273 -3.51 9.27 -8.79
CA GLY A 273 -2.83 10.54 -8.98
C GLY A 273 -3.61 11.52 -9.84
N LEU A 274 -2.94 12.59 -10.21
CA LEU A 274 -3.54 13.74 -10.90
C LEU A 274 -3.66 13.56 -12.41
N LYS A 275 -3.02 12.54 -12.98
CA LYS A 275 -3.04 12.30 -14.43
C LYS A 275 -4.21 11.41 -14.87
N SER A 276 -4.66 11.57 -16.10
CA SER A 276 -5.51 10.63 -16.81
C SER A 276 -4.88 10.27 -18.16
N LYS A 277 -5.22 9.08 -18.64
CA LYS A 277 -4.80 8.62 -19.96
C LYS A 277 -5.63 9.34 -21.03
N GLY A 278 -4.97 10.14 -21.87
CA GLY A 278 -5.55 10.67 -23.11
C GLY A 278 -5.50 9.63 -24.24
N GLU A 279 -5.77 10.05 -25.48
CA GLU A 279 -5.78 9.13 -26.64
C GLU A 279 -4.42 8.44 -26.87
N ASP A 280 -3.30 9.15 -26.69
CA ASP A 280 -1.95 8.64 -27.00
C ASP A 280 -0.99 8.55 -25.79
N ALA A 281 -1.12 9.37 -24.74
CA ALA A 281 -0.37 9.17 -23.47
C ALA A 281 -0.95 9.89 -22.23
N TRP A 282 -0.22 9.84 -21.11
CA TRP A 282 -0.61 10.33 -19.78
C TRP A 282 -0.33 11.83 -19.56
N HIS A 283 -0.94 12.69 -20.36
CA HIS A 283 -0.75 14.15 -20.29
C HIS A 283 -1.96 14.94 -19.81
N GLU A 284 -3.14 14.31 -19.72
CA GLU A 284 -4.33 14.99 -19.22
C GLU A 284 -4.33 15.06 -17.70
N LEU A 285 -4.80 16.19 -17.16
CA LEU A 285 -4.93 16.39 -15.72
C LEU A 285 -6.38 16.22 -15.29
N LYS A 286 -6.59 15.36 -14.29
CA LYS A 286 -7.87 15.17 -13.62
C LYS A 286 -8.29 16.47 -12.97
N ARG A 287 -9.48 16.92 -13.33
CA ARG A 287 -10.15 18.02 -12.63
C ARG A 287 -10.62 17.57 -11.24
N ARG A 288 -10.86 18.53 -10.36
CA ARG A 288 -11.27 18.28 -8.96
C ARG A 288 -12.55 17.44 -8.84
N ASP A 289 -13.49 17.58 -9.77
CA ASP A 289 -14.72 16.80 -9.86
C ASP A 289 -14.47 15.32 -10.21
N VAL A 290 -13.47 15.04 -11.03
CA VAL A 290 -13.03 13.66 -11.33
C VAL A 290 -12.38 13.05 -10.10
N LEU A 291 -11.44 13.75 -9.45
CA LEU A 291 -10.79 13.29 -8.21
C LEU A 291 -11.80 13.01 -7.08
N LYS A 292 -12.83 13.87 -7.00
CA LYS A 292 -13.93 13.69 -6.05
C LYS A 292 -14.75 12.44 -6.37
N SER A 293 -14.99 12.16 -7.65
CA SER A 293 -15.68 10.95 -8.09
C SER A 293 -14.86 9.69 -7.75
N ASP A 294 -13.54 9.73 -8.00
CA ASP A 294 -12.60 8.66 -7.63
C ASP A 294 -12.63 8.40 -6.11
N PHE A 295 -12.67 9.46 -5.31
CA PHE A 295 -12.78 9.36 -3.84
C PHE A 295 -14.09 8.70 -3.42
N ILE A 296 -15.23 9.15 -3.96
CA ILE A 296 -16.54 8.59 -3.62
C ILE A 296 -16.60 7.11 -4.00
N GLU A 297 -16.09 6.74 -5.17
CA GLU A 297 -16.03 5.35 -5.60
C GLU A 297 -15.16 4.51 -4.66
N GLY A 298 -13.95 4.98 -4.34
CA GLY A 298 -13.05 4.28 -3.42
C GLY A 298 -13.65 4.12 -2.02
N MET A 299 -14.35 5.15 -1.53
CA MET A 299 -15.06 5.09 -0.25
C MET A 299 -16.19 4.06 -0.27
N ARG A 300 -16.96 3.97 -1.36
CA ARG A 300 -17.97 2.90 -1.50
C ARG A 300 -17.31 1.53 -1.44
N GLY A 301 -16.14 1.36 -2.07
CA GLY A 301 -15.33 0.14 -1.95
C GLY A 301 -14.97 -0.18 -0.51
N CYS A 302 -14.49 0.82 0.25
CA CYS A 302 -14.12 0.65 1.65
C CYS A 302 -15.31 0.30 2.56
N LEU A 303 -16.48 0.89 2.33
CA LEU A 303 -17.66 0.72 3.21
C LEU A 303 -18.40 -0.61 3.01
N ARG A 304 -18.09 -1.36 1.95
CA ARG A 304 -18.70 -2.67 1.65
C ARG A 304 -18.16 -3.80 2.51
N ASP A 305 -16.95 -3.64 3.03
CA ASP A 305 -16.25 -4.66 3.81
C ASP A 305 -15.93 -4.09 5.20
N ALA A 306 -16.26 -4.85 6.25
CA ALA A 306 -16.09 -4.39 7.62
C ALA A 306 -14.61 -4.13 7.96
N TYR A 307 -13.69 -4.96 7.47
CA TYR A 307 -12.27 -4.78 7.68
C TYR A 307 -11.73 -3.58 6.90
N LYS A 308 -12.12 -3.40 5.63
CA LYS A 308 -11.74 -2.18 4.86
C LYS A 308 -12.28 -0.92 5.53
N ARG A 309 -13.51 -0.95 6.03
CA ARG A 309 -14.13 0.18 6.75
C ARG A 309 -13.34 0.54 8.02
N ASP A 310 -12.95 -0.45 8.81
CA ASP A 310 -12.20 -0.22 10.05
C ASP A 310 -10.75 0.23 9.76
N ARG A 311 -10.11 -0.34 8.73
CA ARG A 311 -8.79 0.12 8.26
C ARG A 311 -8.83 1.57 7.79
N TRP A 312 -9.86 1.95 7.04
CA TRP A 312 -10.05 3.33 6.60
C TRP A 312 -10.22 4.27 7.79
N ARG A 313 -11.03 3.87 8.77
CA ARG A 313 -11.23 4.62 10.01
C ARG A 313 -9.92 4.85 10.73
N GLN A 314 -9.11 3.81 10.89
CA GLN A 314 -7.81 3.90 11.55
C GLN A 314 -6.83 4.79 10.78
N ALA A 315 -6.75 4.63 9.46
CA ALA A 315 -5.87 5.44 8.62
C ALA A 315 -6.23 6.94 8.68
N VAL A 316 -7.53 7.26 8.63
CA VAL A 316 -7.99 8.64 8.77
C VAL A 316 -7.76 9.20 10.16
N LYS A 317 -7.91 8.38 11.22
CA LYS A 317 -7.56 8.78 12.59
C LYS A 317 -6.09 9.17 12.71
N THR A 318 -5.19 8.46 12.04
CA THR A 318 -3.76 8.81 11.98
C THR A 318 -3.54 10.14 11.25
N LEU A 319 -4.27 10.39 10.15
CA LEU A 319 -4.25 11.69 9.44
C LEU A 319 -4.78 12.85 10.30
N GLN A 320 -5.69 12.61 11.25
CA GLN A 320 -6.24 13.64 12.15
C GLN A 320 -5.23 14.20 13.17
N SER A 321 -4.00 13.69 13.19
CA SER A 321 -2.88 14.39 13.84
C SER A 321 -2.61 15.77 13.22
N ASP A 322 -3.00 15.97 11.95
CA ASP A 322 -3.06 17.28 11.33
C ASP A 322 -4.35 18.04 11.69
N GLY A 323 -4.19 19.31 12.07
CA GLY A 323 -5.29 20.16 12.54
C GLY A 323 -6.40 20.42 11.51
N ASN A 324 -6.12 20.34 10.21
CA ASN A 324 -7.16 20.52 9.18
C ASN A 324 -7.97 19.25 8.95
N PHE A 325 -7.41 18.07 9.25
CA PHE A 325 -8.16 16.81 9.27
C PHE A 325 -8.96 16.62 10.57
N ALA A 326 -8.46 17.18 11.67
CA ALA A 326 -9.17 17.19 12.95
C ALA A 326 -10.52 17.91 12.80
N GLY A 327 -11.60 17.28 13.29
CA GLY A 327 -12.93 17.91 13.31
C GLY A 327 -13.75 17.81 12.01
N LEU A 328 -13.24 17.20 10.93
CA LEU A 328 -14.00 16.99 9.68
C LEU A 328 -15.12 15.93 9.79
N GLY A 329 -15.32 15.33 10.97
CA GLY A 329 -16.46 14.45 11.24
C GLY A 329 -16.45 13.12 10.48
N PHE A 330 -15.29 12.54 10.19
CA PHE A 330 -15.20 11.26 9.46
C PHE A 330 -15.95 10.09 10.13
N ASP A 331 -16.05 10.07 11.46
CA ASP A 331 -16.87 9.09 12.17
C ASP A 331 -18.36 9.18 11.80
N ARG A 332 -18.87 10.40 11.58
CA ARG A 332 -20.23 10.61 11.09
C ARG A 332 -20.39 9.99 9.72
N LEU A 333 -19.40 10.16 8.82
CA LEU A 333 -19.45 9.57 7.47
C LEU A 333 -19.62 8.05 7.51
N LEU A 334 -18.98 7.36 8.46
CA LEU A 334 -19.10 5.91 8.61
C LEU A 334 -20.49 5.46 9.11
N SER A 335 -21.21 6.33 9.81
CA SER A 335 -22.55 6.02 10.36
C SER A 335 -23.71 6.27 9.39
N LEU A 336 -23.48 7.01 8.30
CA LEU A 336 -24.50 7.40 7.35
C LEU A 336 -24.67 6.36 6.23
N SER A 337 -25.81 6.40 5.54
CA SER A 337 -26.08 5.59 4.35
C SER A 337 -26.90 6.36 3.32
N GLY A 338 -27.06 5.83 2.11
CA GLY A 338 -27.92 6.41 1.08
C GLY A 338 -27.53 7.83 0.63
N GLU A 339 -28.53 8.68 0.44
CA GLU A 339 -28.34 10.06 -0.02
C GLU A 339 -27.65 10.96 1.02
N GLU A 340 -27.91 10.73 2.32
CA GLU A 340 -27.26 11.46 3.40
C GLU A 340 -25.75 11.22 3.40
N TRP A 341 -25.34 9.97 3.19
CA TRP A 341 -23.94 9.61 3.05
C TRP A 341 -23.28 10.31 1.85
N MET A 342 -23.95 10.27 0.69
CA MET A 342 -23.47 10.95 -0.52
C MET A 342 -23.27 12.44 -0.26
N THR A 343 -24.24 13.09 0.39
CA THR A 343 -24.18 14.52 0.69
C THR A 343 -23.01 14.85 1.62
N ALA A 344 -22.84 14.07 2.70
CA ALA A 344 -21.73 14.26 3.64
C ALA A 344 -20.35 14.01 2.99
N ALA A 345 -20.21 12.94 2.18
CA ALA A 345 -18.97 12.67 1.45
C ALA A 345 -18.61 13.81 0.49
N ASN A 346 -19.62 14.33 -0.22
CA ASN A 346 -19.47 15.46 -1.13
C ASN A 346 -19.01 16.73 -0.40
N GLU A 347 -19.62 17.04 0.74
CA GLU A 347 -19.32 18.23 1.55
C GLU A 347 -17.90 18.17 2.11
N ILE A 348 -17.53 17.05 2.74
CA ILE A 348 -16.18 16.84 3.30
C ILE A 348 -15.12 17.07 2.22
N PHE A 349 -15.22 16.37 1.08
CA PHE A 349 -14.21 16.48 0.03
C PHE A 349 -14.12 17.89 -0.57
N SER A 350 -15.26 18.57 -0.70
CA SER A 350 -15.30 19.91 -1.32
C SER A 350 -14.63 20.97 -0.45
N ASN A 351 -14.63 20.79 0.88
CA ASN A 351 -14.03 21.71 1.85
C ASN A 351 -12.52 21.51 2.06
N LEU A 352 -11.93 20.43 1.53
CA LEU A 352 -10.49 20.16 1.67
C LEU A 352 -9.64 21.04 0.73
N SER A 353 -8.46 21.47 1.18
CA SER A 353 -7.44 22.01 0.27
C SER A 353 -6.96 20.94 -0.72
N SER A 354 -6.24 21.33 -1.77
CA SER A 354 -5.71 20.38 -2.77
C SER A 354 -4.84 19.28 -2.14
N GLY A 355 -3.90 19.65 -1.26
CA GLY A 355 -3.03 18.72 -0.53
C GLY A 355 -3.81 17.72 0.33
N HIS A 356 -4.80 18.19 1.08
CA HIS A 356 -5.63 17.30 1.91
C HIS A 356 -6.54 16.40 1.04
N SER A 357 -7.03 16.92 -0.10
CA SER A 357 -7.87 16.16 -1.03
C SER A 357 -7.10 14.97 -1.62
N ILE A 358 -5.87 15.19 -2.08
CA ILE A 358 -5.04 14.12 -2.66
C ILE A 358 -4.60 13.11 -1.61
N VAL A 359 -4.28 13.54 -0.38
CA VAL A 359 -3.96 12.63 0.73
C VAL A 359 -5.15 11.74 1.09
N LEU A 360 -6.34 12.33 1.27
CA LEU A 360 -7.54 11.57 1.61
C LEU A 360 -7.91 10.59 0.48
N LEU A 361 -7.84 11.03 -0.77
CA LEU A 361 -8.05 10.17 -1.94
C LEU A 361 -7.06 9.01 -1.95
N THR A 362 -5.77 9.30 -1.74
CA THR A 362 -4.68 8.31 -1.74
C THR A 362 -4.91 7.25 -0.68
N ILE A 363 -5.12 7.65 0.59
CA ILE A 363 -5.40 6.71 1.67
C ILE A 363 -6.67 5.90 1.41
N THR A 364 -7.72 6.53 0.88
CA THR A 364 -8.96 5.82 0.53
C THR A 364 -8.71 4.76 -0.54
N LYS A 365 -7.97 5.08 -1.60
CA LYS A 365 -7.64 4.12 -2.67
C LYS A 365 -6.68 3.03 -2.20
N LEU A 366 -5.72 3.36 -1.33
CA LEU A 366 -4.86 2.36 -0.71
C LEU A 366 -5.69 1.38 0.12
N VAL A 367 -6.60 1.84 0.97
CA VAL A 367 -7.45 0.94 1.77
C VAL A 367 -8.37 0.10 0.88
N GLU A 368 -8.87 0.66 -0.22
CA GLU A 368 -9.70 -0.06 -1.18
C GLU A 368 -8.95 -1.24 -1.85
N ARG A 369 -7.67 -1.06 -2.17
CA ARG A 369 -6.91 -1.92 -3.10
C ARG A 369 -5.75 -2.71 -2.48
N VAL A 370 -5.28 -2.35 -1.29
CA VAL A 370 -4.12 -3.01 -0.65
C VAL A 370 -4.52 -4.39 -0.13
N GLU A 371 -3.75 -5.38 -0.57
CA GLU A 371 -3.84 -6.80 -0.24
C GLU A 371 -2.48 -7.34 0.25
N GLU A 372 -2.39 -8.65 0.46
CA GLU A 372 -1.10 -9.26 0.81
C GLU A 372 -0.06 -9.06 -0.29
N LYS A 373 1.15 -8.62 0.06
CA LYS A 373 2.23 -8.36 -0.89
C LYS A 373 1.85 -7.33 -1.97
N THR A 374 1.12 -6.29 -1.58
CA THR A 374 1.01 -5.08 -2.40
C THR A 374 2.30 -4.28 -2.35
N LEU A 375 2.78 -3.84 -3.51
CA LEU A 375 3.87 -2.88 -3.66
C LEU A 375 3.30 -1.49 -3.97
N VAL A 376 3.52 -0.53 -3.08
CA VAL A 376 3.16 0.88 -3.29
C VAL A 376 4.38 1.65 -3.76
N LEU A 377 4.29 2.30 -4.90
CA LEU A 377 5.35 3.17 -5.43
C LEU A 377 4.84 4.60 -5.40
N MET A 378 5.53 5.47 -4.66
CA MET A 378 5.09 6.85 -4.43
C MET A 378 6.19 7.82 -4.90
N ASP A 379 5.85 8.75 -5.78
CA ASP A 379 6.79 9.77 -6.27
C ASP A 379 6.45 11.15 -5.70
N GLU A 380 7.46 11.79 -5.12
CA GLU A 380 7.46 13.12 -4.52
C GLU A 380 6.21 13.47 -3.69
N PRO A 381 5.87 12.68 -2.65
CA PRO A 381 4.68 12.94 -1.84
C PRO A 381 4.71 14.27 -1.08
N GLU A 382 5.90 14.85 -0.87
CA GLU A 382 6.06 16.19 -0.31
C GLU A 382 5.53 17.31 -1.21
N SER A 383 5.28 17.03 -2.51
CA SER A 383 4.75 18.00 -3.45
C SER A 383 3.39 18.51 -2.99
N HIS A 384 3.36 19.77 -2.55
CA HIS A 384 2.18 20.47 -2.00
C HIS A 384 1.70 20.02 -0.61
N LEU A 385 2.49 19.22 0.13
CA LEU A 385 2.20 18.85 1.52
C LEU A 385 3.11 19.61 2.48
N HIS A 386 2.53 20.17 3.54
CA HIS A 386 3.32 20.69 4.66
C HIS A 386 3.87 19.54 5.52
N PRO A 387 5.00 19.73 6.24
CA PRO A 387 5.69 18.64 6.92
C PRO A 387 4.83 17.78 7.87
N PRO A 388 3.95 18.35 8.73
CA PRO A 388 3.06 17.55 9.58
C PRO A 388 2.17 16.57 8.82
N LEU A 389 1.57 17.01 7.70
CA LEU A 389 0.70 16.17 6.90
C LEU A 389 1.48 15.09 6.14
N LEU A 390 2.69 15.40 5.70
CA LEU A 390 3.58 14.40 5.10
C LEU A 390 3.95 13.31 6.11
N SER A 391 4.34 13.67 7.33
CA SER A 391 4.59 12.70 8.41
C SER A 391 3.36 11.85 8.70
N ALA A 392 2.18 12.46 8.80
CA ALA A 392 0.93 11.75 9.02
C ALA A 392 0.58 10.77 7.88
N LEU A 393 0.84 11.16 6.62
CA LEU A 393 0.68 10.29 5.45
C LEU A 393 1.62 9.08 5.51
N ILE A 394 2.91 9.28 5.77
CA ILE A 394 3.89 8.19 5.84
C ILE A 394 3.56 7.23 7.00
N ARG A 395 3.13 7.77 8.15
CA ARG A 395 2.67 6.98 9.29
C ARG A 395 1.44 6.13 8.94
N ALA A 396 0.41 6.75 8.36
CA ALA A 396 -0.81 6.06 7.95
C ALA A 396 -0.54 4.97 6.88
N LEU A 397 0.37 5.25 5.94
CA LEU A 397 0.82 4.29 4.93
C LEU A 397 1.53 3.10 5.58
N SER A 398 2.45 3.35 6.52
CA SER A 398 3.18 2.30 7.23
C SER A 398 2.23 1.41 8.06
N GLU A 399 1.27 1.99 8.78
CA GLU A 399 0.27 1.24 9.56
C GLU A 399 -0.61 0.38 8.66
N LEU A 400 -1.10 0.93 7.54
CA LEU A 400 -1.93 0.22 6.57
C LEU A 400 -1.20 -0.97 5.92
N LEU A 401 0.06 -0.76 5.53
CA LEU A 401 0.84 -1.81 4.87
C LEU A 401 1.29 -2.90 5.84
N LEU A 402 1.48 -2.58 7.12
CA LEU A 402 1.83 -3.59 8.14
C LEU A 402 0.70 -4.61 8.30
N ASP A 403 -0.54 -4.13 8.36
CA ASP A 403 -1.72 -4.97 8.49
C ASP A 403 -1.86 -5.98 7.34
N ARG A 404 -1.47 -5.56 6.13
CA ARG A 404 -1.57 -6.37 4.91
C ARG A 404 -0.25 -6.94 4.42
N ASN A 405 0.82 -6.94 5.19
CA ASN A 405 2.11 -7.46 4.73
C ASN A 405 2.56 -6.87 3.37
N GLY A 406 2.31 -5.58 3.17
CA GLY A 406 2.69 -4.81 1.98
C GLY A 406 3.96 -3.99 2.19
N VAL A 407 4.46 -3.37 1.12
CA VAL A 407 5.68 -2.56 1.13
C VAL A 407 5.48 -1.29 0.31
N ALA A 408 6.03 -0.17 0.77
CA ALA A 408 6.13 1.06 -0.01
C ALA A 408 7.57 1.39 -0.38
N ILE A 409 7.77 1.91 -1.58
CA ILE A 409 8.99 2.57 -2.01
C ILE A 409 8.63 4.00 -2.38
N VAL A 410 9.17 4.95 -1.62
CA VAL A 410 8.90 6.38 -1.75
C VAL A 410 10.12 7.07 -2.36
N ALA A 411 9.98 7.60 -3.57
CA ALA A 411 10.96 8.52 -4.13
C ALA A 411 10.70 9.93 -3.58
N THR A 412 11.70 10.51 -2.93
CA THR A 412 11.55 11.79 -2.23
C THR A 412 12.84 12.62 -2.28
N HIS A 413 12.72 13.91 -2.07
CA HIS A 413 13.80 14.83 -1.73
C HIS A 413 13.62 15.42 -0.33
N SER A 414 12.57 15.03 0.40
CA SER A 414 12.21 15.56 1.72
C SER A 414 12.83 14.74 2.86
N PRO A 415 13.71 15.33 3.68
CA PRO A 415 14.22 14.68 4.88
C PRO A 415 13.14 14.38 5.93
N VAL A 416 11.95 14.99 5.82
CA VAL A 416 10.82 14.71 6.73
C VAL A 416 10.34 13.26 6.58
N VAL A 417 10.39 12.69 5.37
CA VAL A 417 10.06 11.26 5.15
C VAL A 417 11.02 10.36 5.93
N LEU A 418 12.30 10.73 5.97
CA LEU A 418 13.35 9.97 6.65
C LEU A 418 13.14 9.92 8.17
N GLN A 419 12.53 10.96 8.76
CA GLN A 419 12.21 10.97 10.19
C GLN A 419 11.21 9.88 10.59
N GLU A 420 10.43 9.35 9.65
CA GLU A 420 9.39 8.35 9.91
C GLU A 420 9.84 6.91 9.66
N ILE A 421 11.06 6.68 9.16
CA ILE A 421 11.56 5.35 8.77
C ILE A 421 12.98 5.10 9.30
N PRO A 422 13.37 3.84 9.58
CA PRO A 422 14.74 3.53 10.01
C PRO A 422 15.74 3.65 8.85
N ALA A 423 17.02 3.90 9.17
CA ALA A 423 18.08 4.06 8.20
C ALA A 423 18.28 2.82 7.31
N SER A 424 17.95 1.63 7.82
CA SER A 424 17.95 0.37 7.05
C SER A 424 16.94 0.35 5.90
N CYS A 425 15.96 1.26 5.90
CA CYS A 425 14.93 1.42 4.86
C CYS A 425 15.22 2.61 3.93
N VAL A 426 16.34 3.31 4.10
CA VAL A 426 16.68 4.49 3.30
C VAL A 426 17.79 4.15 2.30
N TRP A 427 17.62 4.55 1.05
CA TRP A 427 18.64 4.50 0.02
C TRP A 427 18.94 5.92 -0.47
N LYS A 428 20.16 6.39 -0.23
CA LYS A 428 20.69 7.64 -0.79
C LYS A 428 21.17 7.39 -2.21
N ILE A 429 20.51 8.02 -3.17
CA ILE A 429 20.84 7.94 -4.59
C ILE A 429 21.74 9.11 -4.96
N HIS A 430 22.94 8.78 -5.42
CA HIS A 430 23.91 9.73 -5.93
C HIS A 430 24.21 9.42 -7.39
N ARG A 431 24.40 10.46 -8.20
CA ARG A 431 24.85 10.35 -9.58
C ARG A 431 25.97 11.33 -9.82
N SER A 432 27.11 10.83 -10.27
CA SER A 432 28.22 11.62 -10.78
C SER A 432 28.51 11.14 -12.20
N HIS A 433 28.18 11.97 -13.19
CA HIS A 433 28.26 11.61 -14.61
C HIS A 433 27.50 10.30 -14.93
N LEU A 434 28.22 9.26 -15.33
CA LEU A 434 27.69 7.94 -15.70
C LEU A 434 27.53 7.00 -14.47
N VAL A 435 28.12 7.34 -13.33
CA VAL A 435 28.11 6.47 -12.15
C VAL A 435 26.91 6.85 -11.28
N ALA A 436 25.90 5.96 -11.25
CA ALA A 436 24.88 5.95 -10.22
C ALA A 436 25.36 5.07 -9.06
N ALA A 437 25.22 5.56 -7.84
CA ALA A 437 25.54 4.82 -6.62
C ALA A 437 24.36 4.92 -5.65
N ALA A 438 24.05 3.80 -5.00
CA ALA A 438 23.09 3.74 -3.91
C ALA A 438 23.82 3.38 -2.61
N GLN A 439 23.59 4.13 -1.55
CA GLN A 439 24.21 3.91 -0.25
C GLN A 439 23.19 4.10 0.85
N ARG A 440 23.34 3.36 1.96
CA ARG A 440 22.55 3.62 3.17
C ARG A 440 23.06 4.89 3.86
N PRO A 441 22.20 5.60 4.63
CA PRO A 441 22.67 6.64 5.54
C PRO A 441 23.69 6.11 6.55
N THR A 442 24.60 6.97 6.99
CA THR A 442 25.60 6.66 8.02
C THR A 442 25.09 6.90 9.44
N VAL A 443 23.98 7.63 9.57
CA VAL A 443 23.28 7.93 10.82
C VAL A 443 21.90 7.29 10.82
N GLU A 444 21.34 7.05 12.00
CA GLU A 444 19.93 6.68 12.13
C GLU A 444 19.03 7.82 11.63
N THR A 445 17.93 7.47 10.97
CA THR A 445 17.00 8.45 10.38
C THR A 445 15.72 8.60 11.19
N PHE A 446 15.23 7.54 11.81
CA PHE A 446 13.97 7.57 12.56
C PHE A 446 14.05 8.56 13.74
N GLY A 447 13.22 9.60 13.74
CA GLY A 447 13.17 10.63 14.77
C GLY A 447 14.36 11.60 14.80
N GLU A 448 15.26 11.56 13.83
CA GLU A 448 16.45 12.43 13.78
C GLU A 448 16.10 13.88 13.39
N ASN A 449 16.98 14.82 13.71
CA ASN A 449 16.87 16.23 13.34
C ASN A 449 16.94 16.43 11.81
N VAL A 450 15.98 17.20 11.26
CA VAL A 450 15.90 17.52 9.83
C VAL A 450 17.19 18.12 9.27
N GLY A 451 17.90 18.96 10.02
CA GLY A 451 19.17 19.57 9.59
C GLY A 451 20.29 18.54 9.45
N ILE A 452 20.37 17.58 10.38
CA ILE A 452 21.32 16.45 10.31
C ILE A 452 21.02 15.59 9.08
N LEU A 453 19.75 15.25 8.87
CA LEU A 453 19.31 14.47 7.69
C LEU A 453 19.56 15.21 6.38
N THR A 454 19.31 16.52 6.36
CA THR A 454 19.60 17.37 5.19
C THR A 454 21.08 17.32 4.85
N ARG A 455 21.97 17.40 5.86
CA ARG A 455 23.42 17.28 5.66
C ARG A 455 23.84 15.88 5.24
N GLU A 456 23.24 14.84 5.81
CA GLU A 456 23.53 13.43 5.49
C GLU A 456 23.21 13.08 4.02
N VAL A 457 22.16 13.69 3.48
CA VAL A 457 21.68 13.47 2.11
C VAL A 457 22.34 14.42 1.11
N PHE A 458 22.46 15.71 1.45
CA PHE A 458 22.84 16.78 0.52
C PHE A 458 24.17 17.47 0.86
N GLY A 459 24.95 16.98 1.82
CA GLY A 459 26.03 17.73 2.49
C GLY A 459 26.96 18.60 1.62
N LEU A 460 27.39 18.11 0.45
CA LEU A 460 28.25 18.88 -0.47
C LEU A 460 27.54 20.10 -1.08
N GLU A 461 26.24 20.01 -1.34
CA GLU A 461 25.40 21.06 -1.91
C GLU A 461 25.04 22.15 -0.91
N VAL A 462 24.70 21.72 0.31
CA VAL A 462 24.38 22.62 1.42
C VAL A 462 25.59 23.51 1.71
N ALA A 463 26.79 22.92 1.72
CA ALA A 463 28.03 23.67 1.89
C ALA A 463 28.33 24.66 0.75
N SER A 464 27.80 24.42 -0.46
CA SER A 464 28.06 25.22 -1.65
C SER A 464 26.90 26.13 -2.07
N SER A 465 25.87 26.33 -1.24
CA SER A 465 24.68 27.10 -1.61
C SER A 465 24.12 27.97 -0.47
N GLY A 466 23.29 28.95 -0.84
CA GLY A 466 22.52 29.78 0.10
C GLY A 466 23.39 30.58 1.08
N PHE A 467 23.02 30.57 2.36
CA PHE A 467 23.72 31.34 3.39
C PHE A 467 25.10 30.75 3.75
N HIS A 468 25.36 29.47 3.44
CA HIS A 468 26.67 28.85 3.71
C HIS A 468 27.79 29.53 2.93
N THR A 469 27.55 29.89 1.66
CA THR A 469 28.55 30.57 0.83
C THR A 469 28.82 31.99 1.34
N LEU A 470 27.78 32.69 1.82
CA LEU A 470 27.94 33.99 2.46
C LEU A 470 28.79 33.87 3.73
N LEU A 471 28.49 32.92 4.61
CA LEU A 471 29.28 32.70 5.84
C LEU A 471 30.72 32.28 5.53
N ALA A 472 30.94 31.44 4.52
CA ALA A 472 32.27 31.01 4.10
C ALA A 472 33.10 32.16 3.52
N ALA A 473 32.50 33.03 2.70
CA ALA A 473 33.16 34.22 2.17
C ALA A 473 33.57 35.18 3.29
N GLU A 474 32.66 35.43 4.24
CA GLU A 474 32.93 36.30 5.40
C GLU A 474 33.98 35.72 6.34
N ALA A 475 33.97 34.40 6.56
CA ALA A 475 35.01 33.72 7.33
C ALA A 475 36.38 33.81 6.61
N ALA A 476 36.41 33.69 5.29
CA ALA A 476 37.64 33.80 4.50
C ALA A 476 38.27 35.20 4.53
N GLU A 477 37.50 36.27 4.77
CA GLU A 477 38.01 37.64 4.97
C GLU A 477 38.87 37.80 6.25
N GLY A 478 38.99 36.76 7.09
CA GLY A 478 39.85 36.79 8.27
C GLY A 478 39.20 37.42 9.52
N HIS A 479 37.93 37.79 9.44
CA HIS A 479 37.20 38.40 10.55
C HIS A 479 36.92 37.40 11.69
N SER A 480 36.78 37.90 12.92
CA SER A 480 36.35 37.11 14.07
C SER A 480 34.83 36.91 14.08
N PHE A 481 34.35 35.93 14.86
CA PHE A 481 32.94 35.61 14.97
C PHE A 481 32.08 36.85 15.29
N ASP A 482 32.48 37.66 16.28
CA ASP A 482 31.72 38.83 16.71
C ASP A 482 31.66 39.92 15.64
N VAL A 483 32.71 40.08 14.83
CA VAL A 483 32.75 41.05 13.73
C VAL A 483 31.77 40.63 12.64
N ILE A 484 31.80 39.36 12.25
CA ILE A 484 30.89 38.82 11.24
C ILE A 484 29.44 38.88 11.74
N LEU A 485 29.17 38.50 13.00
CA LEU A 485 27.83 38.59 13.59
C LEU A 485 27.29 40.02 13.57
N ARG A 486 28.12 41.03 13.86
CA ARG A 486 27.76 42.45 13.74
C ARG A 486 27.53 42.88 12.29
N LYS A 487 28.31 42.37 11.33
CA LYS A 487 28.12 42.65 9.89
C LYS A 487 26.74 42.16 9.40
N PHE A 488 26.27 41.03 9.93
CA PHE A 488 24.89 40.53 9.73
C PHE A 488 23.85 41.17 10.66
N GLY A 489 24.20 42.21 11.43
CA GLY A 489 23.29 42.92 12.33
C GLY A 489 22.71 42.06 13.46
N GLY A 490 23.43 41.01 13.89
CA GLY A 490 22.96 40.05 14.90
C GLY A 490 21.87 39.09 14.42
N ARG A 491 21.60 39.02 13.11
CA ARG A 491 20.48 38.24 12.53
C ARG A 491 20.87 36.84 12.06
N LEU A 492 21.92 36.25 12.63
CA LEU A 492 22.28 34.86 12.35
C LEU A 492 21.54 33.92 13.30
N GLY A 493 20.79 32.96 12.77
CA GLY A 493 20.19 31.87 13.56
C GLY A 493 21.25 30.97 14.20
N LEU A 494 20.86 30.14 15.16
CA LEU A 494 21.79 29.28 15.92
C LEU A 494 22.61 28.35 15.03
N GLU A 495 21.98 27.77 14.01
CA GLU A 495 22.66 26.91 13.03
C GLU A 495 23.73 27.68 12.24
N ALA A 496 23.36 28.85 11.70
CA ALA A 496 24.30 29.73 11.01
C ALA A 496 25.47 30.15 11.91
N GLN A 497 25.21 30.43 13.18
CA GLN A 497 26.27 30.73 14.16
C GLN A 497 27.18 29.53 14.41
N ALA A 498 26.64 28.32 14.55
CA ALA A 498 27.42 27.10 14.73
C ALA A 498 28.31 26.81 13.52
N ILE A 499 27.77 26.92 12.30
CA ILE A 499 28.50 26.78 11.04
C ILE A 499 29.62 27.82 10.95
N LEU A 500 29.32 29.09 11.24
CA LEU A 500 30.30 30.16 11.20
C LEU A 500 31.47 29.91 12.17
N ARG A 501 31.18 29.44 13.39
CA ARG A 501 32.22 29.07 14.37
C ARG A 501 33.11 27.95 13.85
N ALA A 502 32.53 26.92 13.22
CA ALA A 502 33.28 25.82 12.64
C ALA A 502 34.19 26.29 11.48
N LEU A 503 33.67 27.13 10.58
CA LEU A 503 34.43 27.69 9.46
C LEU A 503 35.62 28.54 9.93
N ILE A 504 35.42 29.38 10.96
CA ILE A 504 36.49 30.18 11.55
C ILE A 504 37.55 29.29 12.20
N ALA A 505 37.12 28.28 12.97
CA ALA A 505 38.05 27.35 13.62
C ALA A 505 38.89 26.57 12.61
N GLU A 506 38.28 26.12 11.50
CA GLU A 506 38.99 25.43 10.43
C GLU A 506 40.00 26.34 9.72
N ARG A 507 39.62 27.59 9.42
CA ARG A 507 40.51 28.61 8.85
C ARG A 507 41.71 28.85 9.76
N ASP A 508 41.47 29.09 11.05
CA ASP A 508 42.51 29.43 12.02
C ASP A 508 43.45 28.24 12.27
N SER A 509 42.94 27.01 12.25
CA SER A 509 43.76 25.79 12.33
C SER A 509 44.66 25.62 11.10
N LYS A 510 44.20 25.98 9.89
CA LYS A 510 45.01 25.91 8.66
C LYS A 510 46.06 27.02 8.57
N ALA A 511 45.88 28.13 9.28
CA ALA A 511 46.87 29.21 9.35
C ALA A 511 48.02 28.93 10.34
N GLN A 512 47.90 27.89 11.17
CA GLN A 512 48.91 27.49 12.17
C GLN A 512 49.82 26.33 11.70
N VAL A 513 49.55 25.77 10.52
CA VAL A 513 50.37 24.76 9.82
C VAL A 513 51.07 25.46 8.67
#